data_AF-A0A3M6EE23-F1
#
_entry.id   AF-A0A3M6EE23-F1
#
_cell.length_a   1.000
_cell.length_b   1.000
_cell.length_c   1.000
_cell.angle_alpha   90.00
_cell.angle_beta   90.00
_cell.angle_gamma   90.00
#
_symmetry.space_group_name_H-M   'P 1'
#
loop_
_entity.id
_entity.type
_entity.pdbx_description
1 polymer ?
#
loop_
_entity_poly.entity_id
_entity_poly.type
_entity_poly.pdbx_seq_one_letter_code
_entity_poly.pdbx_strand_id
1 'polypeptide(L)'
;MLWGLDHSNKKGNRHSLLPPLCVAYGLLTLFTQVWIAMTTASKTTAPLDPATTLIRMSEVVLIVGLARPTIYKLMRQPESGFPLPVKLSNSNARSAPVAWVLGEVQAWTRARIAARDQVAA
;
A
#
# COMPACT_ATOMS: atom_id res chain seq x y z
N MET A 1 -56.01 -31.14 -25.31
CA MET A 1 -56.04 -32.37 -26.13
C MET A 1 -54.73 -32.43 -26.89
N LEU A 2 -53.71 -33.04 -26.29
CA LEU A 2 -53.33 -34.44 -26.51
C LEU A 2 -52.77 -34.69 -27.91
N TRP A 3 -51.45 -34.56 -28.05
CA TRP A 3 -50.55 -35.37 -28.89
C TRP A 3 -49.19 -35.20 -28.21
N GLY A 4 -48.56 -36.19 -27.59
CA GLY A 4 -48.47 -37.60 -27.96
C GLY A 4 -47.05 -37.84 -28.48
N LEU A 5 -46.18 -38.34 -27.60
CA LEU A 5 -44.87 -38.92 -27.93
C LEU A 5 -45.02 -39.95 -29.08
N ASP A 6 -44.04 -40.07 -29.97
CA ASP A 6 -43.05 -41.15 -29.87
C ASP A 6 -41.90 -41.10 -30.91
N HIS A 7 -40.81 -41.72 -30.48
CA HIS A 7 -39.44 -41.93 -30.93
C HIS A 7 -39.01 -41.89 -32.41
N SER A 8 -37.80 -41.32 -32.62
CA SER A 8 -36.77 -42.06 -33.37
C SER A 8 -35.34 -41.78 -32.89
N ASN A 9 -34.71 -42.87 -32.48
CA ASN A 9 -33.34 -43.08 -32.05
C ASN A 9 -32.38 -43.06 -33.25
N LYS A 10 -31.31 -42.25 -33.23
CA LYS A 10 -30.03 -42.61 -33.86
C LYS A 10 -28.82 -42.09 -33.09
N LYS A 11 -28.08 -43.05 -32.55
CA LYS A 11 -26.76 -42.95 -31.92
C LYS A 11 -25.72 -42.46 -32.93
N GLY A 12 -24.94 -41.45 -32.55
CA GLY A 12 -23.80 -40.93 -33.32
C GLY A 12 -22.67 -40.54 -32.37
N ASN A 13 -21.91 -41.54 -31.94
CA ASN A 13 -20.72 -41.41 -31.13
C ASN A 13 -19.64 -40.61 -31.89
N ARG A 14 -19.30 -39.40 -31.44
CA ARG A 14 -18.07 -38.70 -31.79
C ARG A 14 -17.49 -38.04 -30.54
N HIS A 15 -16.61 -38.78 -29.87
CA HIS A 15 -15.68 -38.24 -28.88
C HIS A 15 -14.77 -37.20 -29.54
N SER A 16 -15.09 -35.91 -29.37
CA SER A 16 -14.14 -34.83 -29.58
C SER A 16 -13.22 -34.77 -28.36
N LEU A 17 -11.96 -35.13 -28.55
CA LEU A 17 -10.88 -34.96 -27.59
C LEU A 17 -10.72 -33.47 -27.27
N LEU A 18 -11.11 -33.05 -26.06
CA LEU A 18 -10.62 -31.81 -25.45
C LEU A 18 -9.37 -32.17 -24.64
N PRO A 19 -8.22 -31.49 -24.82
CA PRO A 19 -7.06 -31.72 -23.97
C PRO A 19 -7.36 -31.25 -22.53
N PRO A 20 -6.83 -31.94 -21.51
CA PRO A 20 -7.05 -31.58 -20.11
C PRO A 20 -6.39 -30.22 -19.81
N LEU A 21 -7.17 -29.30 -19.23
CA LEU A 21 -6.78 -27.98 -18.71
C LEU A 21 -5.67 -27.99 -17.63
N CYS A 22 -5.00 -29.13 -17.41
CA CYS A 22 -4.16 -29.38 -16.25
C CYS A 22 -2.69 -28.92 -16.41
N VAL A 23 -2.18 -28.74 -17.64
CA VAL A 23 -0.74 -28.47 -17.88
C VAL A 23 -0.39 -26.98 -18.00
N ALA A 24 -1.37 -26.08 -18.14
CA ALA A 24 -1.10 -24.65 -18.37
C ALA A 24 -0.80 -23.82 -17.10
N TYR A 25 -1.05 -24.36 -15.90
CA TYR A 25 -0.95 -23.59 -14.64
C TYR A 25 0.43 -23.62 -13.96
N GLY A 26 1.36 -24.49 -14.40
CA GLY A 26 2.67 -24.64 -13.76
C GLY A 26 3.75 -23.64 -14.19
N LEU A 27 3.68 -23.11 -15.41
CA LEU A 27 4.65 -22.15 -15.95
C LEU A 27 4.27 -20.68 -15.69
N LEU A 28 3.01 -20.41 -15.33
CA LEU A 28 2.53 -19.07 -15.04
C LEU A 28 2.89 -18.61 -13.61
N THR A 29 3.03 -19.54 -12.67
CA THR A 29 3.39 -19.25 -11.26
C THR A 29 4.88 -18.98 -11.07
N LEU A 30 5.74 -19.62 -11.85
CA LEU A 30 7.18 -19.32 -11.85
C LEU A 30 7.49 -17.97 -12.51
N PHE A 31 6.71 -17.59 -13.54
CA PHE A 31 6.85 -16.29 -14.19
C PHE A 31 6.45 -15.11 -13.28
N THR A 32 5.43 -15.29 -12.43
CA THR A 32 5.07 -14.25 -11.45
C THR A 32 6.07 -14.15 -10.31
N GLN A 33 6.62 -15.27 -9.81
CA GLN A 33 7.64 -15.26 -8.75
C GLN A 33 8.95 -14.59 -9.20
N VAL A 34 9.36 -14.81 -10.45
CA VAL A 34 10.61 -14.27 -11.01
C VAL A 34 10.48 -12.78 -11.38
N TRP A 35 9.30 -12.31 -11.82
CA TRP A 35 9.05 -10.88 -12.09
C TRP A 35 9.08 -10.01 -10.82
N ILE A 36 8.53 -10.53 -9.70
CA ILE A 36 8.54 -9.82 -8.41
C ILE A 36 9.98 -9.63 -7.91
N ALA A 37 10.85 -10.61 -8.10
CA ALA A 37 12.25 -10.54 -7.66
C ALA A 37 13.12 -9.59 -8.50
N MET A 38 12.72 -9.21 -9.72
CA MET A 38 13.54 -8.38 -10.63
C MET A 38 13.46 -6.87 -10.40
N THR A 39 12.59 -6.36 -9.52
CA THR A 39 12.33 -4.90 -9.42
C THR A 39 12.66 -4.28 -8.06
N THR A 40 13.60 -4.83 -7.30
CA THR A 40 14.13 -4.15 -6.11
C THR A 40 15.36 -3.32 -6.44
N ALA A 41 15.17 -2.28 -7.26
CA ALA A 41 16.17 -1.23 -7.40
C ALA A 41 16.16 -0.35 -6.14
N SER A 42 17.05 -0.62 -5.19
CA SER A 42 17.33 0.26 -4.05
C SER A 42 18.00 1.54 -4.56
N LYS A 43 17.21 2.61 -4.68
CA LYS A 43 17.71 3.93 -5.04
C LYS A 43 18.55 4.50 -3.89
N THR A 44 19.87 4.32 -3.95
CA THR A 44 20.82 4.96 -3.02
C THR A 44 20.85 6.47 -3.31
N THR A 45 19.96 7.21 -2.66
CA THR A 45 20.03 8.67 -2.59
C THR A 45 21.03 9.01 -1.48
N ALA A 46 21.97 9.92 -1.76
CA ALA A 46 22.89 10.44 -0.75
C ALA A 46 22.11 10.86 0.51
N PRO A 47 22.69 10.69 1.72
CA PRO A 47 21.97 10.98 2.96
C PRO A 47 21.61 12.47 2.99
N LEU A 48 20.32 12.76 2.82
CA LEU A 48 19.77 14.09 3.02
C LEU A 48 19.78 14.40 4.51
N ASP A 49 20.07 15.65 4.87
CA ASP A 49 20.00 16.08 6.26
C ASP A 49 18.53 16.01 6.75
N PRO A 50 18.22 15.19 7.78
CA PRO A 50 16.84 15.04 8.25
C PRO A 50 16.26 16.34 8.81
N ALA A 51 17.09 17.28 9.28
CA ALA A 51 16.60 18.55 9.83
C ALA A 51 16.09 19.51 8.76
N THR A 52 16.51 19.35 7.50
CA THR A 52 16.11 20.22 6.38
C THR A 52 15.31 19.49 5.30
N THR A 53 15.21 18.17 5.39
CA THR A 53 14.43 17.35 4.44
C THR A 53 12.93 17.50 4.70
N LEU A 54 12.19 17.93 3.67
CA LEU A 54 10.73 18.04 3.70
C LEU A 54 10.08 16.83 3.04
N ILE A 55 9.25 16.13 3.80
CA ILE A 55 8.54 14.92 3.37
C ILE A 55 7.04 15.14 3.17
N ARG A 56 6.46 14.37 2.26
CA ARG A 56 5.01 14.44 1.96
C ARG A 56 4.22 13.55 2.91
N MET A 57 2.91 13.77 2.98
CA MET A 57 1.99 12.99 3.81
C MET A 57 2.13 11.46 3.63
N SER A 58 2.38 10.98 2.41
CA SER A 58 2.60 9.55 2.14
C SER A 58 3.78 8.98 2.93
N GLU A 59 4.88 9.73 3.00
CA GLU A 59 6.07 9.32 3.76
C GLU A 59 5.85 9.43 5.27
N VAL A 60 5.13 10.47 5.72
CA VAL A 60 4.75 10.58 7.13
C VAL A 60 3.97 9.34 7.57
N VAL A 61 2.96 8.93 6.79
CA VAL A 61 2.17 7.70 7.05
C VAL A 61 3.07 6.46 7.12
N LEU A 62 4.02 6.33 6.19
CA LEU A 62 4.95 5.19 6.16
C LEU A 62 5.87 5.17 7.39
N ILE A 63 6.38 6.32 7.82
CA ILE A 63 7.32 6.42 8.95
C ILE A 63 6.62 6.18 10.29
N VAL A 64 5.45 6.77 10.48
CA VAL A 64 4.73 6.71 11.78
C VAL A 64 3.80 5.51 11.90
N GLY A 65 3.43 4.88 10.78
CA GLY A 65 2.51 3.74 10.75
C GLY A 65 1.05 4.09 11.07
N LEU A 66 0.67 5.37 11.04
CA LEU A 66 -0.70 5.83 11.32
C LEU A 66 -1.42 6.26 10.05
N ALA A 67 -2.72 5.94 9.98
CA ALA A 67 -3.56 6.41 8.89
C ALA A 67 -3.74 7.94 8.92
N ARG A 68 -3.93 8.53 7.73
CA ARG A 68 -4.11 9.98 7.55
C ARG A 68 -5.17 10.62 8.48
N PRO A 69 -6.35 10.02 8.73
CA PRO A 69 -7.34 10.60 9.64
C PRO A 69 -6.81 10.78 11.06
N THR A 70 -6.00 9.82 11.54
CA THR A 70 -5.37 9.88 12.86
C THR A 70 -4.32 10.99 12.92
N ILE A 71 -3.50 11.12 11.88
CA ILE A 71 -2.53 12.21 11.76
C ILE A 71 -3.24 13.58 11.84
N TYR A 72 -4.32 13.76 11.08
CA TYR A 72 -5.10 15.01 11.15
C TYR A 72 -5.75 15.24 12.51
N LYS A 73 -6.10 14.19 13.26
CA LYS A 73 -6.59 14.31 14.64
C LYS A 73 -5.47 14.77 15.58
N LEU A 74 -4.27 14.19 15.47
CA LEU A 74 -3.11 14.57 16.27
C LEU A 74 -2.71 16.03 16.01
N MET A 75 -2.70 16.47 14.75
CA MET A 75 -2.42 17.87 14.40
C MET A 75 -3.40 18.88 15.01
N ARG A 76 -4.64 18.45 15.33
CA ARG A 76 -5.63 19.30 16.02
C ARG A 76 -5.48 19.28 17.55
N GLN A 77 -4.59 18.46 18.07
CA GLN A 77 -4.37 18.25 19.50
C GLN A 77 -2.95 18.74 19.87
N PRO A 78 -2.81 19.96 20.41
CA PRO A 78 -1.50 20.52 20.79
C PRO A 78 -0.72 19.60 21.75
N GLU A 79 -1.43 18.97 22.68
CA GLU A 79 -0.87 18.02 23.67
C GLU A 79 -0.25 16.77 23.05
N SER A 80 -0.53 16.46 21.78
CA SER A 80 0.03 15.27 21.12
C SER A 80 1.52 15.40 20.81
N GLY A 81 2.04 16.64 20.79
CA GLY A 81 3.40 16.94 20.35
C GLY A 81 3.69 16.54 18.91
N PHE A 82 2.66 16.27 18.09
CA PHE A 82 2.84 15.83 16.72
C PHE A 82 3.35 16.97 15.82
N PRO A 83 4.32 16.73 14.92
CA PRO A 83 4.88 17.77 14.07
C PRO A 83 3.85 18.49 13.20
N LEU A 84 3.96 19.81 13.12
CA LEU A 84 3.08 20.65 12.32
C LEU A 84 3.59 20.78 10.88
N PRO A 85 2.69 20.87 9.89
CA PRO A 85 3.09 21.03 8.50
C PRO A 85 3.65 22.42 8.19
N VAL A 86 4.69 22.45 7.36
CA VAL A 86 5.25 23.65 6.72
C VAL A 86 4.55 23.89 5.39
N LYS A 87 4.07 25.13 5.16
CA LYS A 87 3.50 25.54 3.86
C LYS A 87 4.61 25.70 2.83
N LEU A 88 4.43 25.11 1.65
CA LEU A 88 5.42 25.19 0.56
C LEU A 88 5.17 26.34 -0.41
N SER A 89 4.06 27.06 -0.25
CA SER A 89 3.75 28.24 -1.06
C SER A 89 3.20 29.36 -0.18
N ASN A 90 3.29 30.59 -0.68
CA ASN A 90 2.75 31.78 -0.03
C ASN A 90 1.22 31.86 -0.07
N SER A 91 0.55 30.94 -0.79
CA SER A 91 -0.90 30.90 -0.88
C SER A 91 -1.51 30.33 0.40
N ASN A 92 -2.52 31.02 0.94
CA ASN A 92 -3.32 30.51 2.05
C ASN A 92 -4.54 29.69 1.58
N ALA A 93 -4.54 29.23 0.32
CA ALA A 93 -5.59 28.35 -0.18
C ALA A 93 -5.65 27.06 0.65
N ARG A 94 -6.86 26.54 0.87
CA ARG A 94 -7.09 25.29 1.62
C ARG A 94 -6.36 24.09 1.02
N SER A 95 -6.09 24.13 -0.28
CA SER A 95 -5.39 23.10 -1.06
C SER A 95 -3.90 23.39 -1.27
N ALA A 96 -3.35 24.43 -0.64
CA ALA A 96 -1.93 24.75 -0.76
C ALA A 96 -1.08 23.55 -0.30
N PRO A 97 0.01 23.22 -1.03
CA PRO A 97 0.84 22.08 -0.70
C PRO A 97 1.57 22.31 0.63
N VAL A 98 1.57 21.29 1.49
CA VAL A 98 2.24 21.31 2.81
C VAL A 98 3.10 20.08 3.03
N ALA A 99 4.25 20.23 3.70
CA ALA A 99 5.18 19.14 4.00
C ALA A 99 5.54 19.11 5.49
N TRP A 100 6.26 18.09 5.93
CA TRP A 100 6.78 17.95 7.29
C TRP A 100 8.28 17.83 7.28
N VAL A 101 8.94 18.29 8.33
CA VAL A 101 10.38 18.07 8.51
C VAL A 101 10.62 16.62 8.91
N LEU A 102 11.45 15.91 8.16
CA LEU A 102 11.74 14.49 8.39
C LEU A 102 12.25 14.24 9.81
N GLY A 103 13.18 15.07 10.29
CA GLY A 103 13.79 14.96 11.59
C GLY A 103 12.78 15.09 12.74
N GLU A 104 11.81 15.99 12.62
CA GLU A 104 10.74 16.16 13.61
C GLU A 104 9.83 14.93 13.68
N VAL A 105 9.45 14.39 12.53
CA VAL A 105 8.63 13.17 12.44
C VAL A 105 9.36 11.98 13.05
N GLN A 106 10.65 11.81 12.72
CA GLN A 106 11.45 10.75 13.31
C GLN A 106 11.66 10.93 14.82
N ALA A 107 11.86 12.17 15.29
CA ALA A 107 12.00 12.47 16.71
C ALA A 107 10.72 12.12 17.49
N TRP A 108 9.55 12.47 16.94
CA TRP A 108 8.26 12.07 17.50
C TRP A 108 8.11 10.54 17.58
N THR A 109 8.47 9.81 16.50
CA THR A 109 8.45 8.34 16.52
C THR A 109 9.39 7.76 17.58
N ARG A 110 10.61 8.29 17.71
CA ARG A 110 11.57 7.87 18.75
C ARG A 110 11.04 8.14 20.16
N ALA A 111 10.38 9.28 20.39
CA ALA A 111 9.78 9.59 21.68
C ALA A 111 8.68 8.58 22.07
N ARG A 112 7.89 8.08 21.11
CA ARG A 112 6.89 7.02 21.35
C ARG A 112 7.54 5.69 21.72
N ILE A 113 8.64 5.33 21.05
CA ILE A 113 9.42 4.12 21.38
C ILE A 113 9.98 4.24 22.79
N ALA A 114 10.63 5.36 23.11
CA ALA A 114 11.17 5.61 24.44
C ALA A 114 10.07 5.57 25.52
N ALA A 115 8.92 6.21 25.29
CA ALA A 115 7.81 6.19 26.24
C ALA A 115 7.26 4.78 26.49
N ARG A 116 7.23 3.90 25.47
CA ARG A 116 6.90 2.48 25.64
C ARG A 116 7.94 1.79 26.52
N ASP A 117 9.22 2.02 26.25
CA ASP A 117 10.31 1.32 26.91
C ASP A 117 10.45 1.73 28.40
N GLN A 118 10.11 2.97 28.76
CA GLN A 118 10.08 3.43 30.16
C GLN A 118 8.98 2.77 31.01
N VAL A 119 7.89 2.30 30.40
CA VAL A 119 6.82 1.59 31.12
C VAL A 119 7.19 0.11 31.36
N ALA A 120 8.13 -0.42 30.59
CA ALA A 120 8.57 -1.81 30.68
C ALA A 120 9.78 -2.02 31.61
N ALA A 121 10.37 -0.94 32.12
CA ALA A 121 11.51 -0.93 33.05
C ALA A 121 11.03 -0.77 34.50
#